data_AF-A0A1F5WQM9-F1
#
_entry.id   AF-A0A1F5WQM9-F1
#
_cell.length_a   1.000
_cell.length_b   1.000
_cell.length_c   1.000
_cell.angle_alpha   90.00
_cell.angle_beta   90.00
_cell.angle_gamma   90.00
#
_symmetry.space_group_name_H-M   'P 1'
#
loop_
_entity.id
_entity.type
_entity.pdbx_description
1 polymer ?
#
loop_
_entity_poly.entity_id
_entity_poly.type
_entity_poly.pdbx_seq_one_letter_code
_entity_poly.pdbx_strand_id
1 'polypeptide(L)'
;MNYRDFQERKKFEHIFYSGWSIFLVMALFVLSVAGAVNLWSKDRAIKAEIAELQAKISEAKKAKEIGVKKIMELGMAEGIEAEARGRFNLKKEGEELVIFMNNKNAPEEPKGFWASAKVSQARAWQNIKNWLGL
;
A
#
# COMPACT_ATOMS: atom_id res chain seq x y z
N MET A 1 -1.23 -53.68 -55.40
CA MET A 1 -1.46 -53.28 -53.99
C MET A 1 -1.51 -54.55 -53.16
N ASN A 2 -0.60 -54.71 -52.21
CA ASN A 2 -0.36 -56.00 -51.55
C ASN A 2 -1.46 -56.26 -50.50
N TYR A 3 -2.08 -57.43 -50.49
CA TYR A 3 -3.19 -57.75 -49.57
C TYR A 3 -2.77 -57.69 -48.09
N ARG A 4 -1.47 -57.86 -47.81
CA ARG A 4 -0.89 -57.75 -46.46
C ARG A 4 -0.98 -56.32 -45.91
N ASP A 5 -0.74 -55.31 -46.75
CA ASP A 5 -0.77 -53.89 -46.35
C ASP A 5 -2.18 -53.46 -45.91
N PHE A 6 -3.22 -54.01 -46.53
CA PHE A 6 -4.61 -53.75 -46.16
C PHE A 6 -4.99 -54.36 -44.80
N GLN A 7 -4.50 -55.56 -44.49
CA GLN A 7 -4.78 -56.21 -43.21
C GLN A 7 -4.02 -55.57 -42.05
N GLU A 8 -2.79 -55.11 -42.29
CA GLU A 8 -2.01 -54.39 -41.29
C GLU A 8 -2.67 -53.06 -40.91
N ARG A 9 -3.09 -52.26 -41.89
CA ARG A 9 -3.83 -51.00 -41.64
C ARG A 9 -5.08 -51.20 -40.79
N LYS A 10 -5.88 -52.24 -41.09
CA LYS A 10 -7.13 -52.53 -40.38
C LYS A 10 -6.91 -52.96 -38.93
N LYS A 11 -5.77 -53.62 -38.62
CA LYS A 11 -5.38 -53.98 -37.25
C LYS A 11 -4.91 -52.77 -36.46
N PHE A 12 -4.12 -51.88 -37.08
CA PHE A 12 -3.71 -50.62 -36.44
C PHE A 12 -4.92 -49.73 -36.14
N GLU A 13 -5.85 -49.57 -37.07
CA GLU A 13 -7.09 -48.82 -36.82
C GLU A 13 -7.86 -49.38 -35.63
N HIS A 14 -7.98 -50.71 -35.50
CA HIS A 14 -8.70 -51.28 -34.37
C HIS A 14 -8.03 -51.01 -33.01
N ILE A 15 -6.70 -50.95 -32.95
CA ILE A 15 -5.95 -50.63 -31.73
C ILE A 15 -6.08 -49.14 -31.39
N PHE A 16 -5.92 -48.24 -32.38
CA PHE A 16 -6.00 -46.78 -32.22
C PHE A 16 -7.43 -46.25 -32.00
N TYR A 17 -8.45 -47.00 -32.41
CA TYR A 17 -9.86 -46.67 -32.18
C TYR A 17 -10.51 -47.59 -31.13
N SER A 18 -9.73 -48.39 -30.41
CA SER A 18 -10.23 -49.11 -29.24
C SER A 18 -10.62 -48.09 -28.17
N GLY A 19 -11.75 -48.30 -27.49
CA GLY A 19 -12.21 -47.37 -26.43
C GLY A 19 -11.15 -47.10 -25.35
N TRP A 20 -10.25 -48.05 -25.12
CA TRP A 20 -9.11 -47.91 -24.20
C TRP A 20 -8.06 -46.91 -24.66
N SER A 21 -7.72 -46.90 -25.95
CA SER A 21 -6.75 -45.95 -26.51
C SER A 21 -7.26 -44.51 -26.41
N ILE A 22 -8.55 -44.28 -26.65
CA ILE A 22 -9.21 -42.98 -26.50
C ILE A 22 -9.17 -42.52 -25.04
N PHE A 23 -9.46 -43.42 -24.09
CA PHE A 23 -9.37 -43.12 -22.67
C PHE A 23 -7.94 -42.73 -22.26
N LEU A 24 -6.93 -43.46 -22.74
CA LEU A 24 -5.53 -43.19 -22.44
C LEU A 24 -5.09 -41.83 -23.00
N VAL A 25 -5.45 -41.51 -24.23
CA VAL A 25 -5.18 -40.19 -24.83
C VAL A 25 -5.88 -39.08 -24.06
N MET A 26 -7.14 -39.29 -23.66
CA MET A 26 -7.88 -38.32 -22.86
C MET A 26 -7.24 -38.09 -21.48
N ALA A 27 -6.78 -39.15 -20.82
CA ALA A 27 -6.06 -39.06 -19.55
C ALA A 27 -4.75 -38.26 -19.71
N LEU A 28 -3.95 -38.57 -20.75
CA LEU A 28 -2.72 -37.82 -21.05
C LEU A 28 -3.00 -36.35 -21.38
N PHE A 29 -4.07 -36.07 -22.11
CA PHE A 29 -4.49 -34.71 -22.40
C PHE A 29 -4.86 -33.94 -21.13
N VAL A 30 -5.66 -34.52 -20.23
CA VAL A 30 -6.04 -33.88 -18.96
C VAL A 30 -4.82 -33.61 -18.09
N LEU A 31 -3.87 -34.56 -18.00
CA LEU A 31 -2.63 -34.36 -17.26
C LEU A 31 -1.77 -33.24 -17.84
N SER A 32 -1.69 -33.18 -19.18
CA SER A 32 -0.92 -32.13 -19.87
C SER A 32 -1.52 -30.74 -19.64
N VAL A 33 -2.85 -30.62 -19.74
CA VAL A 33 -3.57 -29.36 -19.47
C VAL A 33 -3.39 -28.95 -18.01
N ALA A 34 -3.56 -29.88 -17.07
CA ALA A 34 -3.37 -29.60 -15.65
C ALA A 34 -1.93 -29.12 -15.35
N GLY A 35 -0.93 -29.77 -15.96
CA GLY A 35 0.47 -29.37 -15.87
C GLY A 35 0.70 -27.96 -16.42
N ALA A 36 0.16 -27.65 -17.60
CA ALA A 36 0.29 -26.35 -18.24
C ALA A 36 -0.36 -25.24 -17.40
N VAL A 37 -1.56 -25.47 -16.85
CA VAL A 37 -2.25 -24.51 -15.97
C VAL A 37 -1.47 -24.25 -14.69
N ASN A 38 -0.89 -25.29 -14.07
CA ASN A 38 -0.08 -25.14 -12.86
C ASN A 38 1.23 -24.38 -13.12
N LEU A 39 1.89 -24.64 -14.25
CA LEU A 39 3.06 -23.87 -14.68
C LEU A 39 2.72 -22.41 -14.93
N TRP A 40 1.59 -22.15 -15.61
CA TRP A 40 1.14 -20.79 -15.91
C TRP A 40 0.77 -20.00 -14.65
N SER A 41 0.10 -20.63 -13.69
CA SER A 41 -0.24 -19.98 -12.41
C SER A 41 1.00 -19.65 -11.59
N LYS A 42 1.99 -20.56 -11.55
CA LYS A 42 3.27 -20.33 -10.89
C LYS A 42 4.06 -19.20 -11.54
N ASP A 43 4.15 -19.17 -12.87
CA ASP A 43 4.83 -18.09 -13.59
C ASP A 43 4.20 -16.72 -13.30
N ARG A 44 2.85 -16.67 -13.26
CA ARG A 44 2.12 -15.45 -12.88
C ARG A 44 2.43 -15.01 -11.44
N ALA A 45 2.44 -15.94 -10.50
CA ALA A 45 2.76 -15.64 -9.09
C ALA A 45 4.19 -15.11 -8.95
N ILE A 46 5.16 -15.77 -9.58
CA ILE A 46 6.57 -15.35 -9.57
C ILE A 46 6.74 -13.95 -10.17
N LYS A 47 6.07 -13.67 -11.30
CA LYS A 47 6.12 -12.34 -11.93
C LYS A 47 5.54 -11.24 -11.03
N ALA A 48 4.46 -11.54 -10.31
CA ALA A 48 3.89 -10.60 -9.35
C ALA A 48 4.86 -10.33 -8.19
N GLU A 49 5.48 -11.38 -7.64
CA GLU A 49 6.46 -11.26 -6.57
C GLU A 49 7.70 -10.47 -7.02
N ILE A 50 8.20 -10.71 -8.23
CA ILE A 50 9.30 -9.92 -8.82
C ILE A 50 8.92 -8.44 -8.91
N ALA A 51 7.71 -8.11 -9.36
CA ALA A 51 7.25 -6.73 -9.46
C ALA A 51 7.18 -6.05 -8.07
N GLU A 52 6.69 -6.77 -7.06
CA GLU A 52 6.65 -6.28 -5.68
C GLU A 52 8.05 -6.05 -5.11
N LEU A 53 8.97 -7.01 -5.29
CA LEU A 53 10.36 -6.90 -4.89
C LEU A 53 11.06 -5.72 -5.57
N GLN A 54 10.82 -5.50 -6.87
CA GLN A 54 11.35 -4.34 -7.59
C GLN A 54 10.82 -3.02 -7.03
N ALA A 55 9.53 -2.95 -6.69
CA ALA A 55 8.95 -1.78 -6.05
C ALA A 55 9.64 -1.49 -4.70
N LYS A 56 9.79 -2.51 -3.85
CA LYS A 56 10.50 -2.41 -2.57
C LYS A 56 11.96 -1.96 -2.73
N ILE A 57 12.68 -2.48 -3.72
CA ILE A 57 14.05 -2.06 -4.03
C ILE A 57 14.08 -0.58 -4.44
N SER A 58 13.12 -0.14 -5.26
CA SER A 58 13.04 1.25 -5.70
C SER A 58 12.77 2.21 -4.54
N GLU A 59 11.90 1.82 -3.60
CA GLU A 59 11.60 2.58 -2.40
C GLU A 59 12.81 2.65 -1.46
N ALA A 60 13.47 1.51 -1.21
CA ALA A 60 14.68 1.46 -0.41
C ALA A 60 15.81 2.31 -1.00
N LYS A 61 15.97 2.34 -2.34
CA LYS A 61 16.92 3.22 -3.02
C LYS A 61 16.58 4.69 -2.81
N LYS A 62 15.32 5.09 -2.97
CA LYS A 62 14.88 6.47 -2.70
C LYS A 62 15.12 6.87 -1.25
N ALA A 63 14.79 6.00 -0.30
CA ALA A 63 15.04 6.24 1.12
C ALA A 63 16.54 6.40 1.41
N LYS A 64 17.39 5.57 0.80
CA LYS A 64 18.85 5.70 0.89
C LYS A 64 19.34 7.03 0.32
N GLU A 65 18.87 7.44 -0.85
CA GLU A 65 19.27 8.72 -1.46
C GLU A 65 18.85 9.92 -0.60
N ILE A 66 17.63 9.91 -0.06
CA ILE A 66 17.17 10.95 0.88
C ILE A 66 18.03 10.96 2.14
N GLY A 67 18.33 9.79 2.72
CA GLY A 67 19.19 9.67 3.88
C GLY A 67 20.60 10.20 3.63
N VAL A 68 21.20 9.85 2.49
CA VAL A 68 22.52 10.34 2.09
C VAL A 68 22.51 11.86 1.89
N LYS A 69 21.48 12.42 1.25
CA LYS A 69 21.32 13.88 1.12
C LYS A 69 21.24 14.56 2.48
N LYS A 70 20.43 14.04 3.41
CA LYS A 70 20.34 14.56 4.78
C LYS A 70 21.68 14.49 5.51
N ILE A 71 22.40 13.38 5.40
CA ILE A 71 23.74 13.24 6.01
C ILE A 71 24.71 14.26 5.42
N MET A 72 24.68 14.50 4.11
CA MET A 72 25.50 15.53 3.47
C MET A 72 25.13 16.93 3.94
N GLU A 73 23.83 17.25 4.04
CA GLU A 73 23.34 18.53 4.60
C GLU A 73 23.81 18.72 6.04
N LEU A 74 23.64 17.71 6.90
CA LEU A 74 24.09 17.71 8.30
C LEU A 74 25.62 17.79 8.46
N GLY A 75 26.39 17.30 7.48
CA GLY A 75 27.84 17.36 7.47
C GLY A 75 28.41 18.73 7.08
N MET A 76 27.59 19.63 6.51
CA MET A 76 28.00 20.99 6.17
C MET A 76 27.72 21.95 7.34
N ALA A 77 28.62 22.92 7.55
CA ALA A 77 28.51 23.88 8.65
C ALA A 77 27.17 24.66 8.65
N GLU A 78 26.60 24.92 7.47
CA GLU A 78 25.27 25.54 7.31
C GLU A 78 24.11 24.64 7.77
N GLY A 79 24.23 23.31 7.64
CA GLY A 79 23.18 22.36 8.04
C GLY A 79 23.14 22.11 9.55
N ILE A 80 24.29 22.15 10.23
CA ILE A 80 24.33 22.13 11.70
C ILE A 80 23.68 23.39 12.27
N GLU A 81 23.95 24.57 11.70
CA GLU A 81 23.29 25.82 12.08
C GLU A 81 21.77 25.79 11.83
N ALA A 82 21.31 25.21 10.70
CA ALA A 82 19.90 25.10 10.36
C ALA A 82 19.13 24.12 11.25
N GLU A 83 19.71 22.95 11.59
CA GLU A 83 19.10 21.99 12.52
C GLU A 83 19.11 22.53 13.96
N ALA A 84 20.17 23.23 14.38
CA ALA A 84 20.22 23.93 15.67
C ALA A 84 19.17 25.06 15.75
N ARG A 85 18.98 25.84 14.68
CA ARG A 85 17.89 26.82 14.56
C ARG A 85 16.52 26.18 14.69
N GLY A 86 16.28 25.07 13.98
CA GLY A 86 14.98 24.39 13.97
C GLY A 86 14.62 23.70 15.30
N ARG A 87 15.59 23.08 15.98
CA ARG A 87 15.34 22.35 17.23
C ARG A 87 15.47 23.18 18.50
N PHE A 88 16.35 24.18 18.51
CA PHE A 88 16.66 24.97 19.70
C PHE A 88 16.29 26.44 19.58
N ASN A 89 15.70 26.87 18.45
CA ASN A 89 15.25 28.24 18.21
C ASN A 89 16.36 29.30 18.40
N LEU A 90 17.61 28.93 18.10
CA LEU A 90 18.79 29.78 18.29
C LEU A 90 19.00 30.71 17.08
N LYS A 91 19.10 32.03 17.29
CA LYS A 91 19.39 33.03 16.24
C LYS A 91 20.84 33.54 16.30
N LYS A 92 21.33 34.09 15.19
CA LYS A 92 22.65 34.76 15.10
C LYS A 92 22.71 36.01 15.99
N GLU A 93 23.91 36.45 16.34
CA GLU A 93 24.12 37.72 17.05
C GLU A 93 23.50 38.88 16.23
N GLY A 94 22.39 39.44 16.72
CA GLY A 94 21.74 40.63 16.13
C GLY A 94 20.26 40.51 15.72
N GLU A 95 19.58 39.38 15.93
CA GLU A 95 18.13 39.29 15.67
C GLU A 95 17.27 39.24 16.94
N GLU A 96 16.15 39.98 16.97
CA GLU A 96 15.20 40.02 18.09
C GLU A 96 14.34 38.75 18.17
N LEU A 97 14.23 38.21 19.39
CA LEU A 97 13.42 37.04 19.74
C LEU A 97 12.14 37.50 20.44
N VAL A 98 10.99 37.30 19.79
CA VAL A 98 9.67 37.54 20.42
C VAL A 98 9.24 36.27 21.14
N ILE A 99 9.37 36.25 22.47
CA ILE A 99 8.88 35.16 23.33
C ILE A 99 7.43 35.46 23.71
N PHE A 100 6.48 34.68 23.18
CA PHE A 100 5.10 34.72 23.65
C PHE A 100 4.99 33.95 24.98
N MET A 101 5.09 34.66 26.10
CA MET A 101 4.66 34.11 27.39
C MET A 101 3.15 34.02 27.40
N ASN A 102 2.60 32.79 27.37
CA ASN A 102 1.19 32.59 27.59
C ASN A 102 0.87 32.95 29.05
N ASN A 103 0.33 34.14 29.27
CA ASN A 103 -0.15 34.57 30.57
C ASN A 103 -1.39 33.74 30.90
N LYS A 104 -1.22 32.68 31.72
CA LYS A 104 -2.28 31.75 32.13
C LYS A 104 -3.43 32.39 32.93
N ASN A 105 -3.48 33.72 33.04
CA ASN A 105 -4.45 34.48 33.81
C ASN A 105 -5.30 35.46 32.98
N ALA A 106 -5.32 35.32 31.65
CA ALA A 106 -6.33 36.00 30.84
C ALA A 106 -7.55 35.08 30.66
N PRO A 107 -8.79 35.53 30.94
CA PRO A 107 -9.98 34.73 30.69
C PRO A 107 -10.09 34.46 29.18
N GLU A 108 -9.92 33.20 28.79
CA GLU A 108 -10.07 32.77 27.40
C GLU A 108 -11.53 32.97 26.96
N GLU A 109 -11.78 33.98 26.13
CA GLU A 109 -13.02 34.06 25.36
C GLU A 109 -13.02 32.95 24.31
N PRO A 110 -14.00 32.02 24.30
CA PRO A 110 -14.03 30.93 23.34
C PRO A 110 -14.34 31.49 21.94
N LYS A 111 -13.31 31.77 21.15
CA LYS A 111 -13.44 32.10 19.73
C LYS A 111 -13.36 30.82 18.90
N GLY A 112 -14.50 30.42 18.33
CA GLY A 112 -14.60 29.31 17.39
C GLY A 112 -16.06 28.97 17.06
N PHE A 113 -16.29 28.38 15.88
CA PHE A 113 -17.62 28.00 15.35
C PHE A 113 -18.45 27.13 16.33
N TRP A 114 -17.80 26.44 17.26
CA TRP A 114 -18.44 25.60 18.28
C TRP A 114 -18.81 26.33 19.59
N ALA A 115 -18.42 27.60 19.76
CA ALA A 115 -18.81 28.40 20.92
C ALA A 115 -20.32 28.73 20.91
N SER A 116 -20.88 28.99 19.72
CA SER A 116 -22.31 29.20 19.53
C SER A 116 -23.14 27.93 19.79
N ALA A 117 -22.57 26.76 19.49
CA ALA A 117 -23.25 25.47 19.70
C ALA A 117 -23.49 25.19 21.19
N LYS A 118 -22.49 25.40 22.06
CA LYS A 118 -22.66 25.23 23.52
C LYS A 118 -23.59 26.28 24.14
N VAL A 119 -23.53 27.54 23.68
CA VAL A 119 -24.45 28.59 24.14
C VAL A 119 -25.90 28.32 23.71
N SER A 120 -26.11 27.70 22.54
CA SER A 120 -27.45 27.32 22.06
C SER A 120 -28.09 26.19 22.89
N GLN A 121 -27.30 25.17 23.28
CA GLN A 121 -27.79 24.12 24.17
C GLN A 121 -28.11 24.65 25.57
N ALA A 122 -27.24 25.50 26.14
CA ALA A 122 -27.49 26.10 27.45
C ALA A 122 -28.75 26.97 27.47
N ARG A 123 -28.99 27.73 26.39
CA ARG A 123 -30.18 28.60 26.25
C ARG A 123 -31.46 27.79 25.98
N ALA A 124 -31.36 26.68 25.24
CA ALA A 124 -32.48 25.76 25.02
C ALA A 124 -32.95 25.09 26.32
N TRP A 125 -32.02 24.62 27.16
CA TRP A 125 -32.36 24.04 28.47
C TRP A 125 -32.96 25.07 29.44
N GLN A 126 -32.50 26.32 29.41
CA GLN A 126 -33.11 27.38 30.24
C GLN A 126 -34.54 27.71 29.82
N ASN A 127 -34.83 27.77 28.52
CA ASN A 127 -36.21 28.00 28.06
C ASN A 127 -37.15 26.85 28.42
N ILE A 128 -36.66 25.60 28.39
CA ILE A 128 -37.44 24.43 28.82
C ILE A 128 -37.69 24.46 30.33
N LYS A 129 -36.68 24.85 31.14
CA LYS A 129 -36.83 24.98 32.60
C LYS A 129 -37.86 26.04 32.97
N ASN A 130 -37.82 27.20 32.29
CA ASN A 130 -38.78 28.29 32.49
C ASN A 130 -40.22 27.90 32.09
N TRP A 131 -40.39 27.05 31.09
CA TRP A 131 -41.72 26.54 30.68
C TRP A 131 -42.28 25.48 31.66
N LEU A 132 -41.40 24.71 32.32
CA LEU A 132 -41.76 23.72 33.33
C LEU A 132 -41.88 24.28 34.76
N GLY A 133 -41.65 25.58 34.97
CA GLY A 133 -41.87 26.25 36.26
C GLY A 133 -40.95 25.78 37.40
N LEU A 134 -39.74 25.29 37.08
CA LEU A 134 -38.70 24.86 38.04
C LEU A 134 -37.54 25.84 38.17
#